data_AF-A0A5T0IDU4-F1
#
_entry.id   AF-A0A5T0IDU4-F1
#
_cell.length_a   1.000
_cell.length_b   1.000
_cell.length_c   1.000
_cell.angle_alpha   90.00
_cell.angle_beta   90.00
_cell.angle_gamma   90.00
#
_symmetry.space_group_name_H-M   'P 1'
#
loop_
_entity.id
_entity.type
_entity.pdbx_description
1 polymer ?
#
loop_
_entity_poly.entity_id
_entity_poly.type
_entity_poly.pdbx_seq_one_letter_code
_entity_poly.pdbx_strand_id
1 'polypeptide(L)' 'MNLNKIIIYIKNPFTLSYIIGIFVLILSVEINNLIITIMGYLLLFIPAFIDLYKITKRINIAKIYNLLV' A
#
# COMPACT_ATOMS: atom_id res chain seq x y z
N MET A 1 -11.25 -6.00 -19.67
CA MET A 1 -10.25 -5.15 -18.97
C MET A 1 -9.05 -4.98 -19.90
N ASN A 2 -8.74 -3.76 -20.34
CA ASN A 2 -7.76 -3.54 -21.41
C ASN A 2 -6.34 -3.88 -20.90
N LEU A 3 -5.60 -4.76 -21.58
CA LEU A 3 -4.26 -5.24 -21.17
C LEU A 3 -3.30 -4.09 -20.87
N ASN A 4 -3.44 -2.98 -21.58
CA ASN A 4 -2.64 -1.77 -21.37
C ASN A 4 -2.83 -1.15 -19.97
N LYS A 5 -4.05 -1.23 -19.40
CA LYS A 5 -4.33 -0.75 -18.03
C LYS A 5 -3.63 -1.62 -16.98
N ILE A 6 -3.51 -2.93 -17.25
CA ILE A 6 -2.83 -3.88 -16.35
C ILE A 6 -1.32 -3.59 -16.34
N ILE A 7 -0.72 -3.36 -17.52
CA ILE A 7 0.70 -3.02 -17.66
C ILE A 7 1.04 -1.71 -16.92
N ILE A 8 0.18 -0.69 -17.01
CA ILE A 8 0.35 0.57 -16.28
C ILE A 8 0.25 0.36 -14.76
N TYR A 9 -0.65 -0.51 -14.30
CA TYR A 9 -0.79 -0.85 -12.88
C TYR A 9 0.40 -1.63 -12.33
N ILE A 10 1.00 -2.53 -13.12
CA ILE A 10 2.21 -3.28 -12.76
C ILE A 10 3.45 -2.36 -12.75
N LYS A 11 3.51 -1.37 -13.65
CA LYS A 11 4.57 -0.34 -13.65
C LYS A 11 4.55 0.57 -12.42
N ASN A 12 3.47 0.57 -11.64
CA ASN A 12 3.43 1.35 -10.41
C ASN A 12 4.25 0.64 -9.32
N PRO A 13 5.38 1.22 -8.86
CA PRO A 13 6.26 0.61 -7.87
C PRO A 13 5.54 0.33 -6.53
N PHE A 14 4.48 1.09 -6.22
CA PHE A 14 3.68 0.87 -5.01
C PHE A 14 2.81 -0.39 -5.10
N THR A 15 2.21 -0.66 -6.26
CA THR A 15 1.46 -1.90 -6.49
C THR A 15 2.39 -3.12 -6.41
N LEU A 16 3.60 -2.99 -6.97
CA LEU A 16 4.62 -4.02 -6.90
C LEU A 16 5.06 -4.29 -5.44
N SER A 17 5.26 -3.24 -4.64
CA SER A 17 5.57 -3.34 -3.21
C SER A 17 4.49 -4.09 -2.44
N TYR A 18 3.21 -3.87 -2.76
CA TYR A 18 2.10 -4.62 -2.16
C TYR A 18 2.16 -6.11 -2.46
N ILE A 19 2.39 -6.47 -3.73
CA ILE A 19 2.46 -7.87 -4.16
C ILE A 19 3.64 -8.58 -3.48
N ILE A 20 4.82 -7.92 -3.45
CA ILE A 20 6.02 -8.45 -2.79
C ILE A 20 5.79 -8.58 -1.28
N GLY A 21 5.21 -7.58 -0.62
CA GLY A 21 4.92 -7.60 0.82
C GLY A 21 4.00 -8.76 1.23
N ILE A 22 2.94 -9.02 0.45
CA ILE A 22 2.04 -10.18 0.69
C ILE A 22 2.80 -11.49 0.54
N PHE A 23 3.61 -11.63 -0.51
CA PHE A 23 4.37 -12.85 -0.76
C PHE A 23 5.40 -13.13 0.35
N VAL A 24 6.10 -12.09 0.80
CA VAL A 24 7.04 -12.15 1.92
C VAL A 24 6.33 -12.55 3.21
N LEU A 25 5.12 -12.05 3.48
CA LEU A 25 4.36 -12.45 4.67
C LEU A 25 3.96 -13.92 4.63
N ILE A 26 3.49 -14.44 3.49
CA ILE A 26 3.12 -15.86 3.33
C ILE A 26 4.33 -16.75 3.60
N LEU A 27 5.49 -16.44 3.00
CA LEU A 27 6.73 -17.18 3.24
C LEU A 27 7.22 -17.06 4.69
N SER A 28 7.00 -15.91 5.33
CA SER A 28 7.43 -15.69 6.72
C SER A 28 6.71 -16.59 7.72
N VAL A 29 5.45 -16.98 7.42
CA VAL A 29 4.66 -17.91 8.24
C VAL A 29 5.25 -19.32 8.19
N GLU A 30 5.71 -19.75 7.02
CA GLU A 30 6.31 -21.08 6.81
C GLU A 30 7.68 -21.19 7.50
N ILE A 31 8.49 -20.14 7.43
CA ILE A 31 9.86 -20.11 7.98
C ILE A 31 9.86 -19.73 9.48
N ASN A 32 8.73 -19.26 10.02
CA ASN A 32 8.58 -18.75 11.38
C ASN A 32 9.66 -17.72 11.78
N ASN A 33 9.97 -16.80 10.84
CA ASN A 33 11.00 -15.80 11.04
C ASN A 33 10.41 -14.41 11.25
N LEU A 34 10.42 -13.97 12.51
CA LEU A 34 9.90 -12.69 12.96
C LEU A 34 10.45 -11.49 12.17
N ILE A 35 11.74 -11.51 11.81
CA ILE A 35 12.39 -10.41 11.08
C ILE A 35 11.77 -10.26 9.69
N ILE A 36 11.55 -11.38 9.01
CA ILE A 36 10.95 -11.40 7.67
C ILE A 36 9.49 -10.94 7.73
N THR A 37 8.76 -11.35 8.77
CA THR A 37 7.38 -10.88 9.01
C THR A 37 7.34 -9.36 9.18
N ILE A 38 8.23 -8.78 9.99
CA ILE A 38 8.32 -7.33 10.20
C ILE A 38 8.63 -6.60 8.88
N MET A 39 9.58 -7.10 8.09
CA MET A 39 9.90 -6.51 6.78
C MET A 39 8.72 -6.58 5.81
N GLY A 40 7.98 -7.70 5.80
CA GLY A 40 6.77 -7.88 5.00
C GLY A 40 5.69 -6.84 5.35
N TYR A 41 5.44 -6.59 6.64
CA TYR A 41 4.53 -5.53 7.06
C TYR A 41 5.02 -4.13 6.67
N LEU A 42 6.32 -3.85 6.80
CA LEU A 42 6.89 -2.55 6.44
C LEU A 42 6.65 -2.23 4.94
N LEU A 43 6.81 -3.23 4.08
CA LEU A 43 6.55 -3.16 2.63
C LEU A 43 5.08 -2.86 2.29
N LEU A 44 4.14 -3.20 3.17
CA LEU A 44 2.71 -2.87 3.02
C LEU A 44 2.37 -1.49 3.58
N PHE A 45 2.99 -1.10 4.69
CA PHE A 45 2.71 0.17 5.37
C PHE A 45 3.15 1.39 4.57
N ILE A 46 4.35 1.36 3.98
CA ILE A 46 4.89 2.50 3.21
C ILE A 46 3.94 2.96 2.08
N PRO A 47 3.48 2.08 1.16
CA PRO A 47 2.55 2.50 0.11
C PRO A 47 1.19 2.91 0.67
N ALA A 48 0.71 2.29 1.75
CA ALA A 48 -0.54 2.68 2.41
C ALA A 48 -0.50 4.14 2.92
N PHE A 49 0.59 4.55 3.57
CA PHE A 49 0.76 5.93 4.03
C PHE A 49 0.85 6.94 2.89
N ILE A 50 1.48 6.57 1.77
CA ILE A 50 1.58 7.44 0.59
C ILE A 50 0.21 7.64 -0.06
N ASP A 51 -0.60 6.59 -0.16
CA ASP A 51 -1.96 6.70 -0.67
C ASP A 51 -2.85 7.49 0.28
N LEU A 52 -2.72 7.27 1.60
CA LEU A 52 -3.39 8.07 2.61
C LEU A 52 -3.03 9.56 2.44
N TYR A 53 -1.74 9.90 2.34
CA TYR A 53 -1.26 11.27 2.15
C TYR A 53 -1.80 11.94 0.88
N LYS A 54 -1.85 11.20 -0.24
CA LYS A 54 -2.46 11.71 -1.49
C LYS A 54 -3.94 11.99 -1.31
N ILE A 55 -4.65 11.14 -0.58
CA ILE A 55 -6.07 11.34 -0.25
C ILE A 55 -6.22 12.56 0.66
N THR A 56 -5.46 12.68 1.75
CA THR A 56 -5.53 13.84 2.66
C THR A 56 -5.16 15.15 1.97
N LYS A 57 -4.27 15.15 0.96
CA LYS A 57 -3.95 16.35 0.19
C LYS A 57 -5.07 16.76 -0.79
N ARG A 58 -5.82 15.80 -1.33
CA ARG A 58 -6.97 16.07 -2.22
C ARG A 58 -8.20 16.48 -1.43
N ILE A 59 -8.36 15.91 -0.26
CA ILE A 59 -9.41 16.23 0.67
C ILE A 59 -9.06 17.57 1.32
N ASN A 60 -9.87 18.60 1.07
CA ASN A 60 -9.75 19.83 1.82
C ASN A 60 -10.24 19.56 3.26
N ILE A 61 -9.32 19.25 4.18
CA ILE A 61 -9.63 18.90 5.58
C ILE A 61 -10.52 19.97 6.22
N ALA A 62 -10.32 21.24 5.90
CA ALA A 62 -11.16 22.35 6.36
C ALA A 62 -12.63 22.21 5.91
N LYS A 63 -12.86 21.67 4.70
CA LYS A 63 -14.18 21.43 4.15
C LYS A 63 -14.88 20.22 4.77
N ILE A 64 -14.12 19.21 5.20
CA ILE A 64 -14.66 18.07 5.99
C ILE A 64 -14.98 18.51 7.41
N TYR A 65 -14.09 19.28 8.04
CA TYR A 65 -14.29 19.77 9.40
C TYR A 65 -15.54 20.66 9.48
N ASN A 66 -15.71 21.55 8.50
CA ASN A 66 -16.89 22.41 8.36
C ASN A 66 -18.17 21.69 7.88
N LEU A 67 -18.10 20.38 7.62
CA LEU A 67 -19.25 19.54 7.26
C LEU A 67 -19.61 18.56 8.39
N LEU A 68 -18.72 18.38 9.37
CA LEU A 68 -18.92 17.59 10.58
C LEU A 68 -19.37 18.42 11.78
N VAL A 69 -19.00 19.71 11.82
CA VAL A 69 -19.50 20.72 12.76
C VAL A 69 -20.79 21.33 12.21
#